data_AF-A0A4Y2M411-F1
#
_entry.id   AF-A0A4Y2M411-F1
#
_cell.length_a   1.000
_cell.length_b   1.000
_cell.length_c   1.000
_cell.angle_alpha   90.00
_cell.angle_beta   90.00
_cell.angle_gamma   90.00
#
_symmetry.space_group_name_H-M   'P 1'
#
loop_
_entity.id
_entity.type
_entity.pdbx_description
1 polymer ?
#
loop_
_entity_poly.entity_id
_entity_poly.type
_entity_poly.pdbx_seq_one_letter_code
_entity_poly.pdbx_strand_id
1 'polypeptide(L)' 'VDSNKKLGEWAGLCTIDKEGKARKVVGCSCVVVVDYGKETQAHDVLNDYFKSKRA' A
#
# COMPACT_ATOMS: atom_id res chain seq x y z
N VAL A 1 -9.24 -2.83 -1.77
CA VAL A 1 -8.26 -3.56 -2.59
C VAL A 1 -8.82 -4.93 -2.84
N ASP A 2 -9.08 -5.27 -4.09
CA ASP A 2 -10.00 -6.38 -4.42
C ASP A 2 -9.26 -7.69 -4.74
N SER A 3 -7.92 -7.67 -4.80
CA SER A 3 -7.11 -8.85 -5.09
C SER A 3 -5.77 -8.83 -4.36
N ASN A 4 -5.38 -9.98 -3.81
CA ASN A 4 -4.11 -10.17 -3.09
C ASN A 4 -2.88 -9.87 -3.97
N LYS A 5 -2.98 -10.11 -5.30
CA LYS A 5 -1.88 -9.78 -6.22
C LYS A 5 -1.70 -8.27 -6.36
N LYS A 6 -2.78 -7.51 -6.48
CA LYS A 6 -2.71 -6.04 -6.52
C LYS A 6 -2.12 -5.47 -5.23
N LEU A 7 -2.52 -6.03 -4.08
CA LEU A 7 -1.95 -5.63 -2.79
C LEU A 7 -0.45 -5.92 -2.72
N GLY A 8 -0.04 -7.10 -3.16
CA GLY A 8 1.37 -7.49 -3.20
C GLY A 8 2.22 -6.59 -4.10
N GLU A 9 1.71 -6.23 -5.28
CA GLU A 9 2.37 -5.27 -6.18
C GLU A 9 2.55 -3.90 -5.51
N TRP A 10 1.50 -3.35 -4.88
CA TRP A 10 1.57 -2.07 -4.17
C TRP A 10 2.49 -2.10 -2.96
N ALA A 11 2.58 -3.24 -2.29
CA ALA A 11 3.53 -3.47 -1.19
C ALA A 11 4.98 -3.65 -1.68
N GLY A 12 5.22 -3.63 -3.00
CA GLY A 12 6.56 -3.82 -3.58
C GLY A 12 7.00 -5.28 -3.64
N LEU A 13 6.10 -6.25 -3.40
CA LEU A 13 6.37 -7.69 -3.53
C LEU A 13 6.33 -8.14 -5.00
N CYS A 14 7.10 -7.46 -5.84
CA CYS A 14 7.21 -7.76 -7.26
C CYS A 14 8.62 -7.45 -7.78
N THR A 15 8.96 -8.01 -8.93
CA THR A 15 10.17 -7.66 -9.68
C THR A 15 9.78 -6.72 -10.81
N ILE A 16 10.41 -5.56 -10.88
CA ILE A 16 10.17 -4.59 -11.95
C ILE A 16 11.07 -4.94 -13.14
N ASP A 17 10.49 -5.06 -14.34
CA ASP A 17 11.26 -5.23 -15.57
C ASP A 17 11.82 -3.91 -16.11
N LYS A 18 12.63 -3.95 -17.17
CA LYS A 18 13.27 -2.75 -17.75
C LYS A 18 12.26 -1.73 -18.30
N GLU A 19 11.02 -2.15 -18.56
CA GLU A 19 9.94 -1.29 -19.05
C GLU A 19 9.10 -0.71 -17.89
N GLY A 20 9.46 -1.00 -16.64
CA GLY A 20 8.75 -0.53 -15.45
C GLY A 20 7.52 -1.35 -15.09
N LYS A 21 7.28 -2.51 -15.72
CA LYS A 21 6.12 -3.35 -15.42
C LYS A 21 6.43 -4.35 -14.31
N ALA A 22 5.46 -4.54 -13.41
CA ALA A 22 5.55 -5.52 -12.34
C ALA A 22 5.43 -6.96 -12.89
N ARG A 23 6.42 -7.78 -12.57
CA ARG A 23 6.49 -9.20 -12.91
C ARG A 23 6.73 -10.01 -11.63
N LYS A 24 6.39 -11.30 -11.67
CA LYS A 24 6.55 -12.23 -10.53
C LYS A 24 5.95 -11.68 -9.22
N VAL A 25 4.77 -11.09 -9.32
CA VAL A 25 4.06 -10.51 -8.15
C VAL A 25 3.67 -11.61 -7.17
N VAL A 26 4.12 -11.48 -5.93
CA VAL A 26 3.73 -12.34 -4.82
C VAL A 26 2.45 -11.78 -4.21
N GLY A 27 1.45 -12.63 -4.01
CA GLY A 27 0.20 -12.21 -3.37
C GLY A 27 0.42 -11.85 -1.90
N CYS A 28 -0.17 -10.75 -1.46
CA CYS A 28 -0.17 -10.34 -0.06
C CYS A 28 -1.59 -10.42 0.52
N SER A 29 -1.73 -10.96 1.73
CA SER A 29 -3.01 -11.03 2.44
C SER A 29 -3.26 -9.81 3.32
N CYS A 30 -2.23 -9.30 3.98
CA CYS A 30 -2.30 -8.16 4.87
C CYS A 30 -0.95 -7.44 4.94
N VAL A 31 -1.00 -6.13 5.13
CA VAL A 31 0.17 -5.27 5.35
C VAL A 31 -0.14 -4.31 6.49
N VAL A 32 0.90 -3.93 7.23
CA VAL A 32 0.80 -2.95 8.31
C VAL A 32 1.88 -1.90 8.08
N VAL A 33 1.49 -0.63 8.12
CA VAL A 33 2.45 0.48 8.04
C VAL A 33 2.97 0.75 9.44
N VAL A 34 4.28 0.56 9.63
CA VAL A 34 4.95 0.77 10.93
C VAL A 34 5.54 2.17 11.01
N ASP A 35 6.12 2.64 9.91
CA ASP A 35 6.69 3.97 9.78
C ASP A 35 6.42 4.51 8.38
N TYR A 36 5.93 5.75 8.33
CA TYR A 36 5.68 6.49 7.09
C TYR A 36 6.91 7.28 6.62
N GLY A 37 7.93 7.43 7.48
CA GLY A 37 9.20 8.09 7.22
C GLY A 37 9.12 9.63 7.21
N LYS A 38 8.15 10.21 6.51
CA LYS A 38 7.89 11.66 6.48
C LYS A 38 6.43 11.95 6.76
N GLU A 39 6.17 12.95 7.60
CA GLU A 39 4.82 13.48 7.76
C GLU A 39 4.47 14.31 6.52
N THR A 40 3.33 13.96 5.89
CA THR A 40 2.82 14.62 4.70
C THR A 40 1.35 14.93 4.90
N GLN A 41 0.83 15.96 4.24
CA GLN A 41 -0.60 16.33 4.31
C GLN A 41 -1.54 15.18 3.93
N ALA A 42 -1.08 14.25 3.09
CA ALA A 42 -1.86 13.07 2.74
C ALA A 42 -2.12 12.15 3.95
N HIS A 43 -1.17 12.06 4.88
CA HIS A 43 -1.33 11.28 6.11
C HIS A 43 -2.39 11.89 7.01
N ASP A 44 -2.44 13.23 7.11
CA ASP A 44 -3.44 13.94 7.94
C ASP A 44 -4.86 13.68 7.43
N VAL A 45 -5.08 13.83 6.12
CA VAL A 45 -6.38 13.57 5.48
C VAL A 45 -6.84 12.14 5.73
N LEU A 46 -5.94 11.16 5.58
CA LEU A 46 -6.26 9.75 5.83
C LEU A 46 -6.57 9.50 7.31
N ASN A 47 -5.75 10.04 8.21
CA ASN A 47 -5.95 9.91 9.65
C ASN A 47 -7.29 10.52 10.11
N ASP A 48 -7.65 11.70 9.60
CA ASP A 48 -8.91 12.36 9.93
C ASP A 48 -10.12 11.62 9.37
N TYR A 49 -10.00 11.06 8.16
CA TYR A 49 -11.01 10.17 7.60
C TYR A 49 -11.21 8.91 8.46
N PHE A 50 -10.13 8.28 8.93
CA PHE A 50 -10.23 7.10 9.78
C PHE A 50 -10.77 7.43 11.18
N LYS A 51 -10.41 8.59 11.76
CA LYS A 51 -10.94 9.07 13.04
C LYS A 51 -12.44 9.38 12.96
N SER A 52 -12.89 10.05 11.90
CA SER A 52 -14.30 10.42 11.72
C SER A 52 -15.21 9.22 11.45
N LYS A 53 -14.69 8.16 10.81
CA LYS A 53 -15.41 6.90 10.58
C LYS A 53 -15.29 5.87 11.71
N ARG A 54 -14.64 6.23 12.81
CA ARG A 54 -14.57 5.38 14.00
C ARG A 54 -15.91 5.49 14.74
N ALA A 55 -16.81 4.57 14.44
CA ALA A 55 -18.01 4.31 15.24
C ALA A 55 -17.65 3.59 16.54
#